data_AF-X0RXC1-F1
#
_entry.id   AF-X0RXC1-F1
#
_cell.length_a   1.000
_cell.length_b   1.000
_cell.length_c   1.000
_cell.angle_alpha   90.00
_cell.angle_beta   90.00
_cell.angle_gamma   90.00
#
_symmetry.space_group_name_H-M   'P 1'
#
loop_
_entity.id
_entity.type
_entity.pdbx_description
1 polymer ?
#
loop_
_entity_poly.entity_id
_entity_poly.type
_entity_poly.pdbx_seq_one_letter_code
_entity_poly.pdbx_strand_id
1 'polypeptide(L)'
;VTEFLGKKKQLTPSTRTQQRTKKETAKEPAKTQRVRKVVAKESYSIDRDLSLIGDKSIPSFKEFQKEKKPKSTNDFNAVAVYYLKKIAGLQQVTLNHAYTCYAEVSRKPLQHFRQSFIDTKNKKGWVEFDDAGNLDIPHRGVIYVEHDLPKAKKEK
;
A
#
# COMPACT_ATOMS: atom_id res chain seq x y z
N VAL A 1 -43.65 20.51 -51.94
CA VAL A 1 -44.73 20.12 -51.01
C VAL A 1 -44.11 20.14 -49.63
N THR A 2 -44.40 21.18 -48.86
CA THR A 2 -43.75 21.49 -47.58
C THR A 2 -44.87 21.63 -46.54
N GLU A 3 -44.99 20.67 -45.64
CA GLU A 3 -45.82 20.74 -44.44
C GLU A 3 -45.04 20.09 -43.30
N PHE A 4 -44.81 20.83 -42.21
CA PHE A 4 -45.39 20.47 -40.92
C PHE A 4 -45.33 21.67 -39.96
N LEU A 5 -46.46 21.88 -39.32
CA LEU A 5 -46.92 23.06 -38.60
C LEU A 5 -46.95 22.77 -37.08
N GLY A 6 -46.68 23.79 -36.24
CA GLY A 6 -47.21 23.86 -34.86
C GLY A 6 -46.20 24.29 -33.78
N LYS A 7 -45.98 25.60 -33.53
CA LYS A 7 -46.59 26.47 -32.48
C LYS A 7 -46.41 25.97 -31.01
N LYS A 8 -45.51 26.56 -30.20
CA LYS A 8 -45.50 27.86 -29.45
C LYS A 8 -46.16 27.80 -28.04
N LYS A 9 -45.39 28.19 -26.99
CA LYS A 9 -45.68 29.18 -25.90
C LYS A 9 -44.64 29.01 -24.76
N GLN A 10 -43.68 29.91 -24.53
CA GLN A 10 -43.65 31.32 -24.08
C GLN A 10 -43.30 31.47 -22.58
N LEU A 11 -42.35 32.37 -22.32
CA LEU A 11 -41.70 32.73 -21.06
C LEU A 11 -42.50 33.73 -20.18
N THR A 12 -41.99 33.90 -18.94
CA THR A 12 -41.70 35.16 -18.19
C THR A 12 -42.43 35.32 -16.82
N PRO A 13 -42.13 36.33 -15.97
CA PRO A 13 -41.22 36.19 -14.82
C PRO A 13 -41.80 36.74 -13.49
N SER A 14 -41.25 36.41 -12.32
CA SER A 14 -41.60 37.09 -11.05
C SER A 14 -40.65 36.62 -9.93
N THR A 15 -40.13 37.37 -8.96
CA THR A 15 -39.98 38.80 -8.66
C THR A 15 -38.97 38.84 -7.50
N ARG A 16 -38.06 39.80 -7.53
CA ARG A 16 -37.13 40.17 -6.47
C ARG A 16 -37.88 40.78 -5.29
N THR A 17 -37.66 40.31 -4.05
CA THR A 17 -37.88 41.12 -2.83
C THR A 17 -36.88 40.70 -1.76
N GLN A 18 -36.26 41.70 -1.15
CA GLN A 18 -35.23 41.59 -0.12
C GLN A 18 -35.85 41.66 1.29
N GLN A 19 -35.03 41.26 2.27
CA GLN A 19 -34.88 41.82 3.64
C GLN A 19 -35.42 41.04 4.87
N ARG A 20 -34.41 40.66 5.70
CA ARG A 20 -34.22 40.91 7.15
C ARG A 20 -34.80 39.97 8.24
N THR A 21 -33.84 39.21 8.84
CA THR A 21 -33.49 39.04 10.28
C THR A 21 -34.45 38.43 11.32
N LYS A 22 -34.07 37.24 11.84
CA LYS A 22 -33.87 36.87 13.28
C LYS A 22 -33.44 35.38 13.35
N LYS A 23 -32.20 35.02 13.71
CA LYS A 23 -31.58 34.79 15.04
C LYS A 23 -31.91 33.42 15.68
N GLU A 24 -30.85 32.66 15.98
CA GLU A 24 -30.74 31.41 16.79
C GLU A 24 -31.37 30.14 16.15
N THR A 25 -30.67 29.01 15.98
CA THR A 25 -29.79 28.28 16.91
C THR A 25 -28.72 27.50 16.15
N ALA A 26 -27.47 27.55 16.63
CA ALA A 26 -26.38 26.71 16.17
C ALA A 26 -26.70 25.23 16.42
N LYS A 27 -26.85 24.44 15.35
CA LYS A 27 -26.78 22.97 15.43
C LYS A 27 -25.33 22.55 15.22
N GLU A 28 -24.69 22.29 16.35
CA GLU A 28 -23.43 21.56 16.50
C GLU A 28 -23.42 20.31 15.59
N PRO A 29 -22.35 20.04 14.81
CA PRO A 29 -22.30 18.83 14.01
C PRO A 29 -22.18 17.63 14.95
N ALA A 30 -23.19 16.76 14.92
CA ALA A 30 -23.22 15.50 15.66
C ALA A 30 -21.92 14.72 15.39
N LYS A 31 -21.13 14.51 16.45
CA LYS A 31 -19.98 13.61 16.42
C LYS A 31 -20.50 12.18 16.23
N THR A 32 -20.62 11.76 14.98
CA THR A 32 -20.81 10.35 14.65
C THR A 32 -19.60 9.60 15.17
N GLN A 33 -19.74 8.94 16.32
CA GLN A 33 -18.71 8.09 16.88
C GLN A 33 -18.47 6.98 15.85
N ARG A 34 -17.35 7.07 15.13
CA ARG A 34 -16.86 5.98 14.28
C ARG A 34 -16.67 4.77 15.17
N VAL A 35 -17.58 3.81 15.06
CA VAL A 35 -17.41 2.48 15.64
C VAL A 35 -16.06 1.97 15.15
N ARG A 36 -15.09 1.87 16.06
CA ARG A 36 -13.76 1.35 15.74
C ARG A 36 -13.95 -0.11 15.38
N LYS A 37 -13.91 -0.41 14.07
CA LYS A 37 -13.93 -1.77 13.56
C LYS A 37 -12.80 -2.52 14.26
N VAL A 38 -13.15 -3.54 15.05
CA VAL A 38 -12.16 -4.41 15.70
C VAL A 38 -11.39 -5.08 14.56
N VAL A 39 -10.14 -4.67 14.38
CA VAL A 39 -9.27 -5.22 13.35
C VAL A 39 -9.00 -6.66 13.75
N ALA A 40 -9.50 -7.61 12.97
CA ALA A 40 -9.21 -9.02 13.16
C ALA A 40 -7.68 -9.20 13.19
N LYS A 41 -7.19 -9.97 14.17
CA LYS A 41 -5.76 -10.22 14.32
C LYS A 41 -5.28 -10.99 13.10
N GLU A 42 -4.39 -10.40 12.32
CA GLU A 42 -3.77 -11.07 11.18
C GLU A 42 -2.96 -12.28 11.69
N SER A 43 -3.18 -13.44 11.10
CA SER A 43 -2.40 -14.65 11.39
C SER A 43 -1.67 -15.06 10.12
N TYR A 44 -0.35 -15.25 10.22
CA TYR A 44 0.52 -15.66 9.13
C TYR A 44 1.23 -16.94 9.53
N SER A 45 1.47 -17.81 8.55
CA SER A 45 2.21 -19.05 8.74
C SER A 45 3.63 -18.89 8.19
N ILE A 46 4.59 -19.53 8.88
CA ILE A 46 5.95 -19.68 8.37
C ILE A 46 5.90 -20.80 7.34
N ASP A 47 6.36 -20.49 6.13
CA ASP A 47 6.52 -21.48 5.09
C ASP A 47 7.81 -22.28 5.37
N ARG A 48 7.65 -23.60 5.54
CA ARG A 48 8.77 -24.51 5.85
C ARG A 48 9.46 -25.04 4.61
N ASP A 49 8.80 -24.98 3.46
CA ASP A 49 9.34 -25.43 2.18
C ASP A 49 10.12 -24.32 1.47
N LEU A 50 9.97 -23.07 1.94
CA LEU A 50 10.71 -21.92 1.44
C LEU A 50 12.17 -21.94 1.91
N SER A 51 13.08 -22.21 0.97
CA SER A 51 14.53 -22.12 1.23
C SER A 51 15.01 -20.66 1.21
N LEU A 52 15.25 -20.09 2.39
CA LEU A 52 15.85 -18.76 2.59
C LEU A 52 17.34 -18.81 2.94
N ILE A 53 17.87 -20.01 3.14
CA ILE A 53 19.27 -20.28 3.53
C ILE A 53 20.22 -20.04 2.34
N GLY A 54 19.68 -20.00 1.11
CA GLY A 54 20.48 -19.94 -0.10
C GLY A 54 20.98 -21.33 -0.51
N ASP A 55 21.41 -21.43 -1.76
CA ASP A 55 22.17 -22.57 -2.28
C ASP A 55 23.54 -22.04 -2.75
N LYS A 56 24.45 -22.88 -3.21
CA LYS A 56 25.79 -22.49 -3.67
C LYS A 56 25.79 -21.35 -4.72
N SER A 57 24.66 -21.14 -5.41
CA SER A 57 24.48 -20.08 -6.41
C SER A 57 23.61 -18.89 -5.94
N ILE A 58 22.92 -19.00 -4.81
CA ILE A 58 21.95 -17.99 -4.35
C ILE A 58 22.32 -17.58 -2.92
N PRO A 59 22.61 -16.29 -2.64
CA PRO A 59 22.94 -15.86 -1.29
C PRO A 59 21.77 -16.09 -0.34
N SER A 60 22.06 -16.36 0.93
CA SER A 60 21.01 -16.42 1.96
C SER A 60 20.30 -15.08 2.08
N PHE A 61 19.01 -15.09 2.44
CA PHE A 61 18.28 -13.84 2.68
C PHE A 61 18.97 -12.98 3.75
N LYS A 62 19.55 -13.63 4.76
CA LYS A 62 20.28 -12.99 5.86
C LYS A 62 21.53 -12.26 5.38
N GLU A 63 22.28 -12.82 4.44
CA GLU A 63 23.45 -12.16 3.85
C GLU A 63 23.03 -11.00 2.95
N PHE A 64 22.04 -11.21 2.09
CA PHE A 64 21.53 -10.18 1.19
C PHE A 64 20.98 -8.97 1.96
N GLN A 65 20.23 -9.23 3.02
CA GLN A 65 19.72 -8.19 3.92
C GLN A 65 20.87 -7.42 4.62
N LYS A 66 21.93 -8.12 5.02
CA LYS A 66 23.10 -7.51 5.68
C LYS A 66 23.89 -6.62 4.72
N GLU A 67 23.95 -6.98 3.44
CA GLU A 67 24.58 -6.18 2.40
C GLU A 67 23.78 -4.89 2.16
N LYS A 68 22.46 -5.02 1.96
CA LYS A 68 21.57 -3.89 1.64
C LYS A 68 21.20 -3.01 2.83
N LYS A 69 21.42 -3.47 4.07
CA LYS A 69 21.21 -2.75 5.34
C LYS A 69 19.90 -1.92 5.38
N PRO A 70 18.72 -2.55 5.19
CA PRO A 70 17.45 -1.84 5.22
C PRO A 70 17.19 -1.23 6.60
N LYS A 71 17.09 0.10 6.66
CA LYS A 71 16.92 0.84 7.93
C LYS A 71 15.46 0.90 8.36
N SER A 72 14.55 1.19 7.43
CA SER A 72 13.12 1.26 7.72
C SER A 72 12.41 -0.06 7.42
N THR A 73 11.20 -0.22 7.98
CA THR A 73 10.32 -1.35 7.63
C THR A 73 9.98 -1.35 6.13
N ASN A 74 9.77 -0.18 5.53
CA ASN A 74 9.47 -0.07 4.10
C ASN A 74 10.64 -0.53 3.23
N ASP A 75 11.87 -0.21 3.64
CA ASP A 75 13.09 -0.69 2.97
C ASP A 75 13.16 -2.21 3.07
N PHE A 76 12.86 -2.76 4.25
CA PHE A 76 12.87 -4.19 4.47
C PHE A 76 11.80 -4.92 3.65
N ASN A 77 10.59 -4.37 3.55
CA ASN A 77 9.52 -4.90 2.73
C ASN A 77 9.95 -4.96 1.25
N ALA A 78 10.58 -3.91 0.73
CA ALA A 78 11.10 -3.91 -0.63
C ALA A 78 12.19 -4.97 -0.84
N VAL A 79 13.16 -5.08 0.09
CA VAL A 79 14.23 -6.08 0.04
C VAL A 79 13.68 -7.50 0.11
N ALA A 80 12.68 -7.76 0.98
CA ALA A 80 12.06 -9.07 1.12
C ALA A 80 11.34 -9.51 -0.16
N VAL A 81 10.51 -8.64 -0.75
CA VAL A 81 9.79 -8.97 -1.99
C VAL A 81 10.76 -9.09 -3.17
N TYR A 82 11.78 -8.22 -3.25
CA TYR A 82 12.83 -8.33 -4.26
C TYR A 82 13.53 -9.69 -4.19
N TYR A 83 13.96 -10.09 -2.99
CA TYR A 83 14.66 -11.36 -2.80
C TYR A 83 13.77 -12.53 -3.22
N LEU A 84 12.54 -12.58 -2.74
CA LEU A 84 11.62 -13.67 -3.04
C LEU A 84 11.31 -13.79 -4.55
N LYS A 85 11.15 -12.67 -5.24
CA LYS A 85 10.80 -12.64 -6.67
C LYS A 85 12.01 -12.82 -7.59
N LYS A 86 13.11 -12.11 -7.34
CA LYS A 86 14.26 -12.02 -8.26
C LYS A 86 15.38 -12.99 -7.91
N ILE A 87 15.62 -13.21 -6.62
CA ILE A 87 16.73 -14.05 -6.16
C ILE A 87 16.26 -15.49 -5.96
N ALA A 88 15.17 -15.70 -5.22
CA ALA A 88 14.57 -17.02 -5.01
C ALA A 88 13.69 -17.48 -6.19
N GLY A 89 13.39 -16.59 -7.15
CA GLY A 89 12.70 -16.94 -8.40
C GLY A 89 11.23 -17.36 -8.22
N LEU A 90 10.58 -17.02 -7.09
CA LEU A 90 9.19 -17.38 -6.86
C LEU A 90 8.27 -16.63 -7.83
N GLN A 91 7.41 -17.35 -8.54
CA GLN A 91 6.41 -16.74 -9.41
C GLN A 91 5.34 -15.98 -8.60
N GLN A 92 4.91 -16.58 -7.49
CA GLN A 92 3.89 -16.01 -6.60
C GLN A 92 4.49 -15.78 -5.22
N VAL A 93 4.52 -14.53 -4.77
CA VAL A 93 5.05 -14.15 -3.46
C VAL A 93 3.89 -13.77 -2.56
N THR A 94 3.59 -14.57 -1.55
CA THR A 94 2.50 -14.26 -0.61
C THR A 94 3.02 -13.50 0.61
N LEU A 95 2.11 -12.95 1.42
CA LEU A 95 2.46 -12.38 2.72
C LEU A 95 3.07 -13.42 3.68
N ASN A 96 2.74 -14.71 3.53
CA ASN A 96 3.36 -15.78 4.33
C ASN A 96 4.84 -15.95 3.98
N HIS A 97 5.20 -15.89 2.70
CA HIS A 97 6.61 -15.92 2.28
C HIS A 97 7.36 -14.70 2.84
N ALA A 98 6.77 -13.51 2.74
CA ALA A 98 7.36 -12.31 3.32
C ALA A 98 7.48 -12.41 4.85
N TYR A 99 6.51 -13.01 5.53
CA TYR A 99 6.54 -13.24 6.97
C TYR A 99 7.67 -14.18 7.37
N THR A 100 7.92 -15.21 6.57
CA THR A 100 9.05 -16.14 6.75
C THR A 100 10.38 -15.40 6.67
N CYS A 101 10.54 -14.44 5.74
CA CYS A 101 11.73 -13.59 5.69
C CYS A 101 11.96 -12.79 6.99
N TYR A 102 10.90 -12.32 7.66
CA TYR A 102 11.01 -11.65 8.96
C TYR A 102 11.46 -12.60 10.07
N ALA A 103 10.90 -13.82 10.08
CA ALA A 103 11.26 -14.85 11.05
C ALA A 103 12.74 -15.26 10.91
N GLU A 104 13.24 -15.41 9.68
CA GLU A 104 14.62 -15.80 9.38
C GLU A 104 15.68 -14.83 9.92
N VAL A 105 15.38 -13.52 9.88
CA VAL A 105 16.28 -12.49 10.42
C VAL A 105 16.00 -12.14 11.89
N SER A 106 15.13 -12.92 12.56
CA SER A 106 14.64 -12.67 13.92
C SER A 106 14.10 -11.25 14.11
N ARG A 107 13.55 -10.63 13.06
CA ARG A 107 12.98 -9.28 13.12
C ARG A 107 11.50 -9.39 13.44
N LYS A 108 11.05 -8.65 14.45
CA LYS A 108 9.63 -8.62 14.80
C LYS A 108 8.80 -8.02 13.66
N PRO A 109 7.85 -8.77 13.07
CA PRO A 109 6.91 -8.21 12.12
C PRO A 109 6.01 -7.18 12.80
N LEU A 110 5.55 -6.19 12.05
CA LEU A 110 4.60 -5.20 12.55
C LEU A 110 3.26 -5.86 12.90
N GLN A 111 2.54 -5.31 13.88
CA GLN A 111 1.21 -5.78 14.28
C GLN A 111 0.20 -5.74 13.12
N HIS A 112 0.35 -4.77 12.22
CA HIS A 112 -0.40 -4.68 10.97
C HIS A 112 0.54 -4.97 9.80
N PHE A 113 0.84 -6.25 9.60
CA PHE A 113 1.84 -6.70 8.65
C PHE A 113 1.43 -6.34 7.22
N ARG A 114 0.21 -6.73 6.81
CA ARG A 114 -0.32 -6.41 5.47
C ARG A 114 -0.37 -4.91 5.24
N GLN A 115 -0.80 -4.16 6.26
CA GLN A 115 -0.86 -2.69 6.18
C GLN A 115 0.53 -2.08 5.93
N SER A 116 1.61 -2.68 6.45
CA SER A 116 2.97 -2.18 6.19
C SER A 116 3.35 -2.27 4.71
N PHE A 117 2.90 -3.30 3.99
CA PHE A 117 3.11 -3.44 2.55
C PHE A 117 2.23 -2.47 1.77
N ILE A 118 0.97 -2.29 2.18
CA ILE A 118 0.06 -1.30 1.59
C ILE A 118 0.64 0.11 1.73
N ASP A 119 1.16 0.44 2.91
CA ASP A 119 1.83 1.70 3.17
C ASP A 119 3.09 1.87 2.32
N THR A 120 3.87 0.79 2.14
CA THR A 120 5.07 0.81 1.27
C THR A 120 4.67 1.02 -0.19
N LYS A 121 3.61 0.36 -0.67
CA LYS A 121 3.02 0.59 -2.00
C LYS A 121 2.61 2.04 -2.16
N ASN A 122 1.75 2.54 -1.27
CA ASN A 122 1.13 3.87 -1.43
C ASN A 122 2.12 5.02 -1.21
N LYS A 123 3.04 4.89 -0.24
CA LYS A 123 3.97 5.98 0.11
C LYS A 123 5.25 5.97 -0.70
N LYS A 124 5.70 4.80 -1.16
CA LYS A 124 7.01 4.63 -1.82
C LYS A 124 6.91 4.06 -3.24
N GLY A 125 5.92 3.23 -3.52
CA GLY A 125 5.78 2.56 -4.81
C GLY A 125 6.88 1.52 -5.07
N TRP A 126 7.45 0.92 -4.02
CA TRP A 126 8.50 -0.08 -4.14
C TRP A 126 8.00 -1.52 -4.15
N VAL A 127 6.74 -1.72 -3.77
CA VAL A 127 6.05 -3.02 -3.78
C VAL A 127 4.65 -2.80 -4.30
N GLU A 128 4.11 -3.86 -4.90
CA GLU A 128 2.78 -3.89 -5.47
C GLU A 128 2.02 -5.12 -4.96
N PHE A 129 0.71 -5.07 -5.12
CA PHE A 129 -0.16 -6.23 -4.93
C PHE A 129 -0.77 -6.54 -6.28
N ASP A 130 -0.72 -7.80 -6.69
CA ASP A 130 -1.44 -8.30 -7.87
C ASP A 130 -2.95 -8.38 -7.59
N ASP A 131 -3.72 -8.68 -8.63
CA ASP A 131 -5.18 -8.82 -8.53
C ASP A 131 -5.61 -9.96 -7.58
N ALA A 132 -4.75 -10.96 -7.39
CA ALA A 132 -4.97 -12.08 -6.48
C ALA A 132 -4.56 -11.75 -5.03
N GLY A 133 -3.95 -10.59 -4.77
CA GLY A 133 -3.47 -10.16 -3.46
C GLY A 133 -2.08 -10.70 -3.07
N ASN A 134 -1.33 -11.28 -4.01
CA ASN A 134 0.08 -11.58 -3.84
C ASN A 134 0.94 -10.33 -3.99
N LEU A 135 2.13 -10.37 -3.42
CA LEU A 135 3.14 -9.34 -3.52
C LEU A 135 3.88 -9.44 -4.85
N ASP A 136 4.10 -8.29 -5.46
CA ASP A 136 4.99 -8.15 -6.60
C ASP A 136 5.94 -6.97 -6.42
N ILE A 137 7.01 -6.95 -7.20
CA ILE A 137 7.97 -5.85 -7.18
C ILE A 137 7.97 -5.08 -8.50
N PRO A 138 7.46 -3.84 -8.52
CA PRO A 138 7.49 -3.02 -9.72
C PRO A 138 8.94 -2.60 -10.03
N HIS A 139 9.16 -2.15 -11.27
CA HIS A 139 10.50 -1.72 -11.74
C HIS A 139 11.15 -0.69 -10.81
N ARG A 140 10.36 0.23 -10.25
CA ARG A 140 10.84 1.21 -9.25
C ARG A 140 11.40 0.57 -7.99
N GLY A 141 10.78 -0.51 -7.51
CA GLY A 141 11.26 -1.27 -6.36
C GLY A 141 12.56 -2.00 -6.65
N VAL A 142 12.68 -2.56 -7.86
CA VAL A 142 13.91 -3.21 -8.35
C VAL A 142 15.07 -2.23 -8.33
N ILE A 143 14.94 -1.09 -9.01
CA ILE A 143 15.99 -0.04 -9.05
C ILE A 143 16.36 0.38 -7.63
N TYR A 144 15.37 0.56 -6.77
CA TYR A 144 15.61 1.00 -5.41
C TYR A 144 16.45 0.00 -4.61
N VAL A 145 16.16 -1.30 -4.72
CA VAL A 145 16.94 -2.33 -4.00
C VAL A 145 18.34 -2.50 -4.62
N GLU A 146 18.46 -2.40 -5.94
CA GLU A 146 19.73 -2.58 -6.65
C GLU A 146 20.68 -1.39 -6.45
N HIS A 147 20.18 -0.16 -6.60
CA HIS A 147 21.00 1.04 -6.71
C HIS A 147 20.91 2.00 -5.51
N ASP A 148 19.75 2.12 -4.86
CA ASP A 148 19.57 3.05 -3.72
C ASP A 148 19.93 2.42 -2.36
N LEU A 149 20.01 1.09 -2.28
CA LEU A 149 20.38 0.36 -1.07
C LEU A 149 21.78 -0.26 -1.17
N PRO A 150 22.64 -0.08 -0.15
CA PRO A 150 22.40 0.61 1.11
C PRO A 150 22.45 2.15 0.99
N LYS A 151 21.48 2.84 1.60
CA LYS A 151 21.49 4.32 1.65
C LYS A 151 22.75 4.81 2.33
N ALA A 152 23.63 5.43 1.56
CA ALA A 152 24.77 6.18 2.05
C ALA A 152 24.30 7.07 3.22
N LYS A 153 25.05 7.06 4.34
CA LYS A 153 24.76 7.98 5.44
C LYS A 153 24.86 9.39 4.85
N LYS A 154 23.78 10.17 4.91
CA LYS A 154 23.88 11.62 4.75
C LYS A 154 24.71 12.09 5.94
N GLU A 155 25.98 12.41 5.72
CA GLU A 155 26.74 13.22 6.66
C GLU A 155 25.97 14.54 6.83
N LYS A 156 25.73 14.89 8.09
CA LYS A 156 25.07 16.13 8.49
C LYS A 156 26.12 17.18 8.73
#